data_AF-A0A519EA70-F1
#
_entry.id   AF-A0A519EA70-F1
#
_cell.length_a   1.000
_cell.length_b   1.000
_cell.length_c   1.000
_cell.angle_alpha   90.00
_cell.angle_beta   90.00
_cell.angle_gamma   90.00
#
_symmetry.space_group_name_H-M   'P 1'
#
loop_
_entity.id
_entity.type
_entity.pdbx_description
1 polymer ?
#
loop_
_entity_poly.entity_id
_entity_poly.type
_entity_poly.pdbx_seq_one_letter_code
_entity_poly.pdbx_strand_id
1 'polypeptide(L)'
;MDLSEALPLADRQVFSKIWMSRQGQSWERTQEDFPYALEAWRRGDCVMAAVLAHPYPFKRNNEKGNDSWSCQAVSLALMPVTDDWIPYANDAERMLLAKLRQEGRSFTRPLAFDADPTVLFPTMILHDCEETALIPMEIVKTAGPIPHSYADFRQRYFSNGFGVENWWTWNLRSSAQDMPEFPPRRRKKSMQAEPVLEEQAPAEPSMAGTPIATTIPAATDPYSGVFI
;
A
#
# COMPACT_ATOMS: atom_id res chain seq x y z
N MET A 1 -23.43 15.11 -7.73
CA MET A 1 -23.92 13.73 -7.83
C MET A 1 -24.61 13.44 -6.51
N ASP A 2 -25.91 13.16 -6.51
CA ASP A 2 -26.63 12.78 -5.30
C ASP A 2 -26.21 11.35 -4.92
N LEU A 3 -25.63 11.19 -3.74
CA LEU A 3 -24.95 9.97 -3.27
C LEU A 3 -25.68 9.38 -2.05
N SER A 4 -27.00 9.57 -1.97
CA SER A 4 -27.75 9.28 -0.75
C SER A 4 -27.62 7.83 -0.25
N GLU A 5 -27.32 6.83 -1.10
CA GLU A 5 -27.30 5.41 -0.67
C GLU A 5 -26.31 4.47 -1.42
N ALA A 6 -25.46 4.96 -2.33
CA ALA A 6 -24.64 4.06 -3.16
C ALA A 6 -23.29 4.64 -3.62
N LEU A 7 -22.28 3.77 -3.66
CA LEU A 7 -20.98 4.05 -4.28
C LEU A 7 -20.97 3.56 -5.74
N PRO A 8 -20.71 4.44 -6.73
CA PRO A 8 -20.53 4.03 -8.11
C PRO A 8 -19.20 3.29 -8.26
N LEU A 9 -19.22 2.17 -8.99
CA LEU A 9 -18.02 1.39 -9.30
C LEU A 9 -17.41 1.84 -10.62
N ALA A 10 -16.09 2.01 -10.65
CA ALA A 10 -15.36 2.38 -11.85
C ALA A 10 -15.34 1.26 -12.89
N ASP A 11 -15.27 0.00 -12.44
CA ASP A 11 -15.32 -1.18 -13.30
C ASP A 11 -16.71 -1.85 -13.26
N ARG A 12 -17.25 -2.14 -14.45
CA ARG A 12 -18.64 -2.57 -14.67
C ARG A 12 -18.79 -4.09 -14.83
N GLN A 13 -17.84 -4.88 -14.33
CA GLN A 13 -17.78 -6.29 -14.72
C GLN A 13 -18.99 -7.11 -14.26
N VAL A 14 -19.61 -6.77 -13.11
CA VAL A 14 -20.79 -7.50 -12.60
C VAL A 14 -21.78 -6.59 -11.86
N PHE A 15 -21.29 -5.61 -11.10
CA PHE A 15 -22.12 -4.68 -10.32
C PHE A 15 -21.89 -3.26 -10.80
N SER A 16 -22.95 -2.48 -10.92
CA SER A 16 -22.84 -1.06 -11.30
C SER A 16 -22.77 -0.12 -10.10
N LYS A 17 -23.20 -0.60 -8.93
CA LYS A 17 -23.29 0.14 -7.68
C LYS A 17 -23.17 -0.81 -6.49
N ILE A 18 -22.52 -0.33 -5.42
CA ILE A 18 -22.58 -0.96 -4.10
C ILE A 18 -23.62 -0.22 -3.29
N TRP A 19 -24.64 -0.95 -2.84
CA TRP A 19 -25.71 -0.40 -2.01
C TRP A 19 -25.44 -0.64 -0.54
N MET A 20 -25.63 0.40 0.24
CA MET A 20 -25.59 0.32 1.70
C MET A 20 -27.00 0.16 2.22
N SER A 21 -27.19 -0.80 3.12
CA SER A 21 -28.52 -1.07 3.67
C SER A 21 -28.76 -0.31 4.97
N ARG A 22 -30.02 -0.25 5.38
CA ARG A 22 -30.44 0.21 6.71
C ARG A 22 -30.12 -0.80 7.83
N GLN A 23 -29.82 -2.05 7.49
CA GLN A 23 -29.46 -3.15 8.40
C GLN A 23 -28.09 -3.72 7.96
N GLY A 24 -27.01 -3.00 8.29
CA GLY A 24 -25.63 -3.27 7.88
C GLY A 24 -24.78 -2.02 8.10
N GLN A 25 -23.62 -1.90 7.44
CA GLN A 25 -22.92 -0.61 7.39
C GLN A 25 -23.77 0.40 6.60
N SER A 26 -24.24 1.44 7.29
CA SER A 26 -25.03 2.50 6.68
C SER A 26 -24.14 3.51 5.95
N TRP A 27 -24.75 4.28 5.06
CA TRP A 27 -24.05 5.35 4.34
C TRP A 27 -23.57 6.44 5.30
N GLU A 28 -24.39 6.81 6.30
CA GLU A 28 -24.02 7.79 7.32
C GLU A 28 -22.78 7.33 8.08
N ARG A 29 -22.74 6.05 8.49
CA ARG A 29 -21.58 5.48 9.16
C ARG A 29 -20.35 5.48 8.26
N THR A 30 -20.50 5.23 6.96
CA THR A 30 -19.37 5.32 6.02
C THR A 30 -18.86 6.76 5.91
N GLN A 31 -19.74 7.75 5.94
CA GLN A 31 -19.36 9.16 5.92
C GLN A 31 -18.61 9.56 7.20
N GLU A 32 -18.99 9.00 8.35
CA GLU A 32 -18.32 9.19 9.64
C GLU A 32 -16.97 8.47 9.73
N ASP A 33 -16.90 7.22 9.25
CA ASP A 33 -15.73 6.35 9.37
C ASP A 33 -14.65 6.71 8.32
N PHE A 34 -15.04 7.17 7.13
CA PHE A 34 -14.12 7.42 6.01
C PHE A 34 -14.22 8.84 5.39
N PRO A 35 -14.24 9.92 6.19
CA PRO A 35 -14.44 11.28 5.67
C PRO A 35 -13.31 11.68 4.72
N TYR A 36 -12.07 11.29 5.01
CA TYR A 36 -10.91 11.61 4.18
C TYR A 36 -10.94 10.87 2.83
N ALA A 37 -11.30 9.58 2.82
CA ALA A 37 -11.38 8.82 1.56
C ALA A 37 -12.47 9.37 0.65
N LEU A 38 -13.62 9.75 1.21
CA LEU A 38 -14.70 10.37 0.45
C LEU A 38 -14.28 11.74 -0.11
N GLU A 39 -13.52 12.54 0.66
CA GLU A 39 -13.01 13.82 0.17
C GLU A 39 -11.96 13.65 -0.93
N ALA A 40 -11.05 12.69 -0.78
CA ALA A 40 -10.09 12.32 -1.82
C ALA A 40 -10.81 11.92 -3.11
N TRP A 41 -11.88 11.12 -3.00
CA TRP A 41 -12.70 10.76 -4.15
C TRP A 41 -13.38 11.97 -4.80
N ARG A 42 -13.91 12.92 -4.00
CA ARG A 42 -14.49 14.17 -4.53
C ARG A 42 -13.48 15.05 -5.26
N ARG A 43 -12.21 15.05 -4.83
CA ARG A 43 -11.11 15.71 -5.55
C ARG A 43 -10.73 15.01 -6.86
N GLY A 44 -11.23 13.80 -7.10
CA GLY A 44 -10.90 12.99 -8.26
C GLY A 44 -9.72 12.03 -8.05
N ASP A 45 -9.28 11.82 -6.81
CA ASP A 45 -8.26 10.80 -6.52
C ASP A 45 -8.85 9.39 -6.66
N CYS A 46 -7.97 8.40 -6.91
CA CYS A 46 -8.36 7.00 -6.90
C CYS A 46 -8.64 6.54 -5.47
N VAL A 47 -9.79 5.89 -5.26
CA VAL A 47 -10.20 5.31 -3.98
C VAL A 47 -10.56 3.85 -4.18
N MET A 48 -9.85 2.99 -3.45
CA MET A 48 -10.13 1.56 -3.39
C MET A 48 -11.21 1.30 -2.34
N ALA A 49 -12.16 0.42 -2.69
CA ALA A 49 -13.20 -0.07 -1.81
C ALA A 49 -13.04 -1.58 -1.61
N ALA A 50 -12.79 -2.01 -0.37
CA ALA A 50 -12.83 -3.42 0.01
C ALA A 50 -14.18 -3.69 0.69
N VAL A 51 -15.00 -4.56 0.11
CA VAL A 51 -16.41 -4.74 0.52
C VAL A 51 -16.70 -6.18 0.86
N LEU A 52 -17.17 -6.43 2.09
CA LEU A 52 -17.82 -7.68 2.44
C LEU A 52 -19.30 -7.55 2.07
N ALA A 53 -19.74 -8.32 1.08
CA ALA A 53 -21.11 -8.29 0.58
C ALA A 53 -21.85 -9.62 0.85
N HIS A 54 -23.18 -9.54 0.94
CA HIS A 54 -24.02 -10.74 0.98
C HIS A 54 -23.83 -11.54 -0.32
N PRO A 55 -23.67 -12.88 -0.27
CA PRO A 55 -23.40 -13.70 -1.45
C PRO A 55 -24.55 -13.78 -2.47
N TYR A 56 -25.73 -13.23 -2.18
CA TYR A 56 -26.90 -13.32 -3.04
C TYR A 56 -27.19 -11.94 -3.66
N PRO A 57 -26.82 -11.73 -4.95
CA PRO A 57 -27.14 -10.50 -5.65
C PRO A 57 -28.63 -10.42 -5.97
N PHE A 58 -29.16 -9.21 -6.07
CA PHE A 58 -30.56 -8.94 -6.39
C PHE A 58 -30.66 -7.86 -7.48
N LYS A 59 -31.76 -7.89 -8.25
CA LYS A 59 -32.06 -6.85 -9.23
C LYS A 59 -32.76 -5.68 -8.56
N ARG A 60 -32.32 -4.47 -8.86
CA ARG A 60 -33.00 -3.23 -8.47
C ARG A 60 -33.25 -2.38 -9.70
N ASN A 61 -34.48 -1.89 -9.81
CA ASN A 61 -34.87 -0.97 -10.86
C ASN A 61 -34.25 0.40 -10.56
N ASN A 62 -33.52 0.96 -11.51
CA ASN A 62 -33.00 2.31 -11.36
C ASN A 62 -34.11 3.35 -11.64
N GLU A 63 -33.87 4.62 -11.28
CA GLU A 63 -34.81 5.72 -11.53
C GLU A 63 -35.22 5.89 -13.00
N LYS A 64 -34.46 5.29 -13.93
CA LYS A 64 -34.67 5.32 -15.37
C LYS A 64 -35.37 4.06 -15.91
N GLY A 65 -35.85 3.16 -15.07
CA GLY A 65 -36.60 1.97 -15.47
C GLY A 65 -35.73 0.77 -15.92
N ASN A 66 -34.41 0.84 -15.81
CA ASN A 66 -33.52 -0.26 -16.15
C ASN A 66 -33.15 -1.09 -14.92
N ASP A 67 -33.23 -2.42 -15.06
CA ASP A 67 -32.76 -3.37 -14.07
C ASP A 67 -31.23 -3.33 -13.95
N SER A 68 -30.74 -3.22 -12.72
CA SER A 68 -29.31 -3.32 -12.39
C SER A 68 -29.07 -4.39 -11.34
N TRP A 69 -28.07 -5.24 -11.55
CA TRP A 69 -27.61 -6.18 -10.53
C TRP A 69 -26.90 -5.43 -9.41
N SER A 70 -27.27 -5.76 -8.18
CA SER A 70 -26.84 -5.10 -6.95
C SER A 70 -26.54 -6.16 -5.89
N CYS A 71 -25.66 -5.83 -4.94
CA CYS A 71 -25.40 -6.63 -3.76
C CYS A 71 -25.57 -5.77 -2.50
N GLN A 72 -25.88 -6.41 -1.38
CA GLN A 72 -25.96 -5.75 -0.08
C GLN A 72 -24.60 -5.75 0.58
N ALA A 73 -24.03 -4.57 0.85
CA ALA A 73 -22.82 -4.45 1.64
C ALA A 73 -23.12 -4.74 3.13
N VAL A 74 -22.32 -5.63 3.72
CA VAL A 74 -22.29 -5.91 5.15
C VAL A 74 -21.27 -5.00 5.83
N SER A 75 -20.07 -4.90 5.25
CA SER A 75 -18.99 -4.04 5.70
C SER A 75 -18.18 -3.52 4.51
N LEU A 76 -17.55 -2.37 4.69
CA LEU A 76 -16.79 -1.62 3.70
C LEU A 76 -15.61 -0.93 4.38
N ALA A 77 -14.45 -1.01 3.73
CA ALA A 77 -13.31 -0.14 3.97
C ALA A 77 -13.00 0.69 2.72
N LEU A 78 -12.79 1.99 2.91
CA LEU A 78 -12.38 2.93 1.85
C LEU A 78 -10.96 3.43 2.12
N MET A 79 -10.10 3.34 1.11
CA MET A 79 -8.72 3.86 1.20
C MET A 79 -8.36 4.57 -0.11
N PRO A 80 -7.92 5.84 -0.06
CA PRO A 80 -7.37 6.48 -1.24
C PRO A 80 -5.99 5.88 -1.55
N VAL A 81 -5.70 5.73 -2.84
CA VAL A 81 -4.51 5.05 -3.34
C VAL A 81 -3.78 5.91 -4.37
N THR A 82 -2.47 5.76 -4.44
CA THR A 82 -1.66 6.34 -5.53
C THR A 82 -1.87 5.58 -6.84
N ASP A 83 -1.33 6.10 -7.94
CA ASP A 83 -1.34 5.43 -9.25
C ASP A 83 -0.64 4.06 -9.23
N ASP A 84 0.25 3.81 -8.26
CA ASP A 84 0.90 2.51 -8.03
C ASP A 84 0.13 1.63 -7.03
N TRP A 85 -1.14 1.95 -6.75
CA TRP A 85 -2.01 1.24 -5.81
C TRP A 85 -1.50 1.22 -4.35
N ILE A 86 -0.70 2.22 -3.95
CA ILE A 86 -0.23 2.34 -2.57
C ILE A 86 -1.25 3.16 -1.76
N PRO A 87 -1.85 2.60 -0.70
CA PRO A 87 -2.81 3.34 0.12
C PRO A 87 -2.14 4.46 0.91
N TYR A 88 -2.85 5.56 1.14
CA TYR A 88 -2.42 6.66 2.00
C TYR A 88 -3.55 7.12 2.93
N ALA A 89 -3.19 7.62 4.12
CA ALA A 89 -4.18 7.99 5.14
C ALA A 89 -4.43 9.51 5.25
N ASN A 90 -3.62 10.35 4.61
CA ASN A 90 -3.68 11.82 4.68
C ASN A 90 -2.80 12.46 3.59
N ASP A 91 -2.91 13.79 3.44
CA ASP A 91 -2.21 14.53 2.39
C ASP A 91 -0.68 14.55 2.59
N ALA A 92 -0.18 14.53 3.83
CA ALA A 92 1.27 14.45 4.07
C ALA A 92 1.84 13.10 3.60
N GLU A 93 1.15 12.00 3.88
CA GLU A 93 1.53 10.69 3.33
C GLU A 93 1.44 10.66 1.80
N ARG A 94 0.39 11.28 1.22
CA ARG A 94 0.27 11.43 -0.24
C ARG A 94 1.47 12.17 -0.83
N MET A 95 1.86 13.30 -0.24
CA MET A 95 3.02 14.09 -0.67
C MET A 95 4.33 13.30 -0.55
N LEU A 96 4.51 12.58 0.56
CA LEU A 96 5.70 11.75 0.78
C LEU A 96 5.81 10.66 -0.30
N LEU A 97 4.72 9.95 -0.58
CA LEU A 97 4.68 8.93 -1.62
C LEU A 97 4.94 9.52 -3.01
N ALA A 98 4.40 10.70 -3.30
CA ALA A 98 4.66 11.39 -4.56
C ALA A 98 6.16 11.75 -4.72
N LYS A 99 6.80 12.28 -3.67
CA LYS A 99 8.25 12.58 -3.70
C LYS A 99 9.09 11.31 -3.82
N LEU A 100 8.77 10.25 -3.06
CA LEU A 100 9.44 8.94 -3.14
C LEU A 100 9.38 8.36 -4.57
N ARG A 101 8.21 8.44 -5.22
CA ARG A 101 8.02 8.02 -6.61
C ARG A 101 8.79 8.89 -7.58
N GLN A 102 8.72 10.22 -7.44
CA GLN A 102 9.42 11.16 -8.31
C GLN A 102 10.94 10.95 -8.28
N GLU A 103 11.50 10.67 -7.11
CA GLU A 103 12.92 10.33 -6.94
C GLU A 103 13.24 8.86 -7.24
N GLY A 104 12.24 8.06 -7.60
CA GLY A 104 12.37 6.65 -7.92
C GLY A 104 12.98 5.82 -6.80
N ARG A 105 12.67 6.15 -5.54
CA ARG A 105 13.23 5.50 -4.33
C ARG A 105 12.64 4.11 -4.10
N SER A 106 13.43 3.24 -3.47
CA SER A 106 12.97 1.90 -3.05
C SER A 106 12.48 1.95 -1.60
N PHE A 107 11.21 1.64 -1.35
CA PHE A 107 10.63 1.70 -0.02
C PHE A 107 9.55 0.63 0.23
N THR A 108 9.20 0.41 1.50
CA THR A 108 8.03 -0.37 1.92
C THR A 108 7.13 0.51 2.77
N ARG A 109 5.82 0.43 2.54
CA ARG A 109 4.79 0.94 3.44
C ARG A 109 4.32 -0.20 4.34
N PRO A 110 4.66 -0.22 5.64
CA PRO A 110 4.12 -1.22 6.55
C PRO A 110 2.59 -1.08 6.64
N LEU A 111 1.88 -2.19 6.50
CA LEU A 111 0.45 -2.26 6.81
C LEU A 111 0.33 -2.78 8.24
N ALA A 112 -0.34 -2.02 9.12
CA ALA A 112 -0.52 -2.39 10.52
C ALA A 112 -1.68 -3.40 10.72
N PHE A 113 -2.08 -4.12 9.67
CA PHE A 113 -3.18 -5.08 9.75
C PHE A 113 -2.79 -6.23 10.69
N ASP A 114 -3.62 -6.51 11.68
CA ASP A 114 -3.42 -7.51 12.75
C ASP A 114 -2.17 -7.34 13.64
N ALA A 115 -1.49 -6.20 13.57
CA ALA A 115 -0.41 -5.92 14.51
C ALA A 115 -0.95 -5.60 15.91
N ASP A 116 -0.22 -6.03 16.94
CA ASP A 116 -0.54 -5.66 18.32
C ASP A 116 -0.56 -4.11 18.43
N PRO A 117 -1.58 -3.51 19.09
CA PRO A 117 -1.69 -2.05 19.21
C PRO A 117 -0.48 -1.35 19.85
N THR A 118 0.37 -2.10 20.55
CA THR A 118 1.61 -1.61 21.16
C THR A 118 2.79 -1.56 20.17
N VAL A 119 2.67 -2.20 19.00
CA VAL A 119 3.70 -2.18 17.96
C VAL A 119 3.52 -0.94 17.10
N LEU A 120 4.57 -0.10 17.08
CA LEU A 120 4.61 1.09 16.25
C LEU A 120 5.41 0.83 14.98
N PHE A 121 4.75 0.96 13.83
CA PHE A 121 5.41 0.98 12.54
C PHE A 121 5.77 2.41 12.13
N PRO A 122 6.93 2.62 11.51
CA PRO A 122 7.19 3.87 10.81
C PRO A 122 6.22 4.01 9.64
N THR A 123 6.00 5.25 9.22
CA THR A 123 5.14 5.55 8.07
C THR A 123 5.63 4.85 6.79
N MET A 124 6.94 4.89 6.54
CA MET A 124 7.60 4.16 5.44
C MET A 124 8.95 3.61 5.91
N ILE A 125 9.52 2.68 5.16
CA ILE A 125 10.90 2.19 5.34
C ILE A 125 11.61 2.33 4.00
N LEU A 126 12.71 3.08 3.97
CA LEU A 126 13.53 3.33 2.79
C LEU A 126 14.67 2.31 2.73
N HIS A 127 14.90 1.70 1.56
CA HIS A 127 15.78 0.53 1.40
C HIS A 127 17.08 0.81 0.64
N ASP A 128 17.26 2.03 0.15
CA ASP A 128 18.28 2.34 -0.84
C ASP A 128 19.31 3.38 -0.38
N CYS A 129 19.54 3.49 0.92
CA CYS A 129 20.46 4.49 1.48
C CYS A 129 21.92 3.99 1.54
N GLU A 130 22.87 4.93 1.45
CA GLU A 130 24.31 4.65 1.46
C GLU A 130 24.78 4.03 2.77
N GLU A 131 24.52 4.71 3.89
CA GLU A 131 25.07 4.38 5.21
C GLU A 131 24.34 3.21 5.88
N THR A 132 23.02 3.12 5.68
CA THR A 132 22.17 2.12 6.33
C THR A 132 21.28 1.46 5.29
N ALA A 133 21.16 0.13 5.34
CA ALA A 133 20.35 -0.63 4.38
C ALA A 133 18.83 -0.36 4.53
N LEU A 134 18.37 0.04 5.71
CA LEU A 134 16.97 0.31 6.03
C LEU A 134 16.88 1.60 6.85
N ILE A 135 16.18 2.60 6.36
CA ILE A 135 15.93 3.86 7.08
C ILE A 135 14.43 4.01 7.33
N PRO A 136 13.96 3.92 8.60
CA PRO A 136 12.59 4.26 8.95
C PRO A 136 12.29 5.73 8.64
N MET A 137 11.11 5.99 8.10
CA MET A 137 10.62 7.32 7.78
C MET A 137 9.31 7.57 8.51
N GLU A 138 9.22 8.69 9.22
CA GLU A 138 8.07 8.99 10.06
C GLU A 138 7.53 10.40 9.85
N ILE A 139 6.20 10.51 9.74
CA ILE A 139 5.50 11.79 9.69
C ILE A 139 4.92 12.08 11.07
N VAL A 140 5.52 13.04 11.79
CA VAL A 140 5.06 13.44 13.12
C VAL A 140 3.93 14.45 12.98
N LYS A 141 2.70 14.01 13.30
CA LYS A 141 1.47 14.78 13.19
C LYS A 141 1.16 15.54 14.49
N THR A 142 0.43 16.66 14.37
CA THR A 142 0.02 17.52 15.50
C THR A 142 -1.05 16.89 16.39
N ALA A 143 -1.88 16.00 15.83
CA ALA A 143 -3.03 15.41 16.51
C ALA A 143 -2.99 13.88 16.43
N GLY A 144 -2.65 13.24 17.55
CA GLY A 144 -3.11 11.89 17.88
C GLY A 144 -4.21 12.00 18.95
N PRO A 145 -4.96 10.93 19.24
CA PRO A 145 -6.02 10.94 20.26
C PRO A 145 -5.51 11.28 21.67
N ILE A 146 -4.19 11.30 21.88
CA ILE A 146 -3.55 11.68 23.14
C ILE A 146 -2.83 13.03 22.93
N PRO A 147 -3.29 14.12 23.57
CA PRO A 147 -2.69 15.44 23.39
C PRO A 147 -1.24 15.44 23.90
N HIS A 148 -0.33 15.94 23.07
CA HIS A 148 1.08 16.25 23.36
C HIS A 148 2.04 15.09 23.65
N SER A 149 1.61 13.97 24.22
CA SER A 149 2.52 12.86 24.57
C SER A 149 2.80 11.89 23.43
N TYR A 150 1.91 11.73 22.45
CA TYR A 150 2.03 10.67 21.45
C TYR A 150 3.08 10.95 20.36
N ALA A 151 3.17 12.19 19.88
CA ALA A 151 4.20 12.62 18.93
C ALA A 151 5.60 12.53 19.56
N ASP A 152 5.73 13.02 20.79
CA ASP A 152 6.97 12.98 21.54
C ASP A 152 7.34 11.53 21.92
N PHE A 153 6.34 10.68 22.20
CA PHE A 153 6.53 9.25 22.41
C PHE A 153 7.05 8.55 21.16
N ARG A 154 6.43 8.73 19.98
CA ARG A 154 6.92 8.13 18.72
C ARG A 154 8.33 8.62 18.40
N GLN A 155 8.60 9.91 18.58
CA GLN A 155 9.93 10.47 18.38
C GLN A 155 10.98 9.85 19.32
N ARG A 156 10.64 9.65 20.61
CA ARG A 156 11.50 8.96 21.57
C ARG A 156 11.65 7.48 21.24
N TYR A 157 10.56 6.81 20.85
CA TYR A 157 10.54 5.40 20.49
C TYR A 157 11.48 5.11 19.32
N PHE A 158 11.36 5.86 18.23
CA PHE A 158 12.23 5.70 17.06
C PHE A 158 13.66 6.14 17.34
N SER A 159 13.88 7.27 18.03
CA SER A 159 15.23 7.70 18.43
C SER A 159 15.93 6.68 19.32
N ASN A 160 15.22 6.03 20.25
CA ASN A 160 15.79 5.00 21.13
C ASN A 160 16.04 3.68 20.40
N GLY A 161 15.17 3.31 19.45
CA GLY A 161 15.28 2.05 18.71
C GLY A 161 16.32 2.07 17.60
N PHE A 162 16.41 3.18 16.87
CA PHE A 162 17.27 3.30 15.68
C PHE A 162 18.50 4.19 15.91
N GLY A 163 18.44 5.09 16.90
CA GLY A 163 19.43 6.16 17.11
C GLY A 163 18.93 7.49 16.53
N VAL A 164 19.37 8.61 17.10
CA VAL A 164 18.85 9.95 16.78
C VAL A 164 19.06 10.34 15.31
N GLU A 165 20.14 9.87 14.68
CA GLU A 165 20.50 10.21 13.29
C GLU A 165 20.16 9.13 12.25
N ASN A 166 19.62 7.99 12.68
CA ASN A 166 19.43 6.82 11.81
C ASN A 166 17.97 6.64 11.32
N TRP A 167 17.16 7.69 11.38
CA TRP A 167 15.78 7.69 10.90
C TRP A 167 15.42 9.06 10.34
N TRP A 168 14.54 9.07 9.35
CA TRP A 168 14.04 10.28 8.72
C TRP A 168 12.73 10.70 9.38
N THR A 169 12.58 11.99 9.65
CA THR A 169 11.38 12.53 10.30
C THR A 169 10.91 13.80 9.63
N TRP A 170 9.60 13.88 9.36
CA TRP A 170 8.94 15.10 8.92
C TRP A 170 7.94 15.55 9.96
N ASN A 171 8.29 16.62 10.67
CA ASN A 171 7.46 17.16 11.74
C ASN A 171 6.53 18.25 11.21
N LEU A 172 5.26 17.89 11.06
CA LEU A 172 4.22 18.80 10.56
C LEU A 172 3.90 19.92 11.55
N ARG A 173 4.33 19.82 12.83
CA ARG A 173 4.16 20.90 13.82
C ARG A 173 5.09 22.08 13.55
N SER A 174 6.31 21.80 13.09
CA SER A 174 7.34 22.81 12.86
C SER A 174 7.44 23.24 11.40
N SER A 175 7.22 22.32 10.45
CA SER A 175 7.50 22.57 9.03
C SER A 175 6.55 21.78 8.13
N ALA A 176 5.24 22.04 8.23
CA ALA A 176 4.23 21.37 7.42
C ALA A 176 4.42 21.55 5.90
N GLN A 177 4.98 22.66 5.46
CA GLN A 177 5.22 22.95 4.04
C GLN A 177 6.56 22.41 3.53
N ASP A 178 7.55 22.26 4.41
CA ASP A 178 8.92 21.95 4.04
C ASP A 178 9.24 20.50 4.40
N MET A 179 9.04 19.61 3.43
CA MET A 179 9.44 18.20 3.55
C MET A 179 10.97 18.10 3.51
N PRO A 180 11.61 17.46 4.51
CA PRO A 180 13.06 17.28 4.51
C PRO A 180 13.56 16.47 3.30
N GLU A 181 14.81 16.69 2.91
CA GLU A 181 15.43 15.87 1.87
C GLU A 181 15.60 14.43 2.32
N PHE A 182 15.54 13.50 1.36
CA PHE A 182 15.75 12.11 1.65
C PHE A 182 17.25 11.80 1.84
N PRO A 183 17.59 10.82 2.68
CA PRO A 183 18.97 10.37 2.83
C PRO A 183 19.60 9.96 1.48
N PRO A 184 20.92 10.11 1.33
CA PRO A 184 21.62 9.86 0.07
C PRO A 184 21.47 8.41 -0.37
N ARG A 185 21.29 8.23 -1.68
CA ARG A 185 21.02 6.93 -2.29
C ARG A 185 22.31 6.16 -2.56
N ARG A 186 22.34 4.87 -2.21
CA ARG A 186 23.44 3.95 -2.53
C ARG A 186 23.69 3.93 -4.03
N ARG A 187 24.88 4.34 -4.45
CA ARG A 187 25.33 4.18 -5.83
C ARG A 187 25.34 2.69 -6.18
N LYS A 188 24.54 2.29 -7.18
CA LYS A 188 24.65 0.95 -7.76
C LYS A 188 26.04 0.85 -8.40
N LYS A 189 26.90 -0.03 -7.90
CA LYS A 189 28.14 -0.39 -8.60
C LYS A 189 27.70 -1.05 -9.90
N SER A 190 27.95 -0.42 -11.04
CA SER A 190 27.73 -1.06 -12.34
C SER A 190 28.55 -2.34 -12.34
N MET A 191 27.88 -3.48 -12.45
CA MET A 191 28.54 -4.77 -12.63
C MET A 191 29.19 -4.68 -14.02
N GLN A 192 30.47 -4.32 -14.06
CA GLN A 192 31.26 -4.45 -15.27
C GLN A 192 31.23 -5.93 -15.61
N ALA A 193 30.70 -6.26 -16.79
CA ALA A 193 30.79 -7.61 -17.32
C ALA A 193 32.28 -7.95 -17.41
N GLU A 194 32.74 -8.88 -16.57
CA GLU A 194 34.08 -9.42 -16.72
C GLU A 194 34.16 -10.09 -18.10
N PRO A 195 35.24 -9.84 -18.87
CA PRO A 195 35.42 -10.52 -20.14
C PRO A 195 35.61 -12.01 -19.85
N VAL A 196 34.73 -12.83 -20.41
CA VAL A 196 34.85 -14.28 -20.38
C VAL A 196 36.20 -14.64 -21.01
N LEU A 197 37.14 -15.11 -20.18
CA LEU A 197 38.35 -15.78 -20.65
C LEU A 197 37.91 -17.07 -21.36
N GLU A 198 38.17 -17.13 -22.67
CA GLU A 198 37.98 -18.29 -23.52
C GLU A 198 38.78 -19.48 -22.96
N GLU A 199 38.07 -20.39 -22.30
CA GLU A 199 38.63 -21.64 -21.80
C GLU A 199 38.82 -22.60 -22.99
N GLN A 200 40.08 -22.90 -23.28
CA GLN A 200 40.49 -23.84 -24.32
C GLN A 200 39.94 -25.24 -24.01
N ALA A 201 39.27 -25.82 -25.01
CA ALA A 201 38.73 -27.17 -24.96
C ALA A 201 39.81 -28.25 -24.73
N PRO A 202 39.52 -29.28 -23.93
CA PRO A 202 40.13 -30.59 -24.10
C PRO A 202 39.14 -31.60 -24.69
N ALA A 203 39.72 -32.52 -25.46
CA ALA A 203 39.08 -33.50 -26.32
C ALA A 203 38.18 -34.53 -25.59
N GLU A 204 37.17 -35.01 -26.32
CA GLU A 204 36.32 -36.16 -25.94
C GLU A 204 37.15 -37.45 -25.78
N PRO A 205 36.66 -38.40 -24.95
CA PRO A 205 36.04 -39.56 -25.58
C PRO A 205 34.78 -40.13 -24.86
N SER A 206 33.79 -40.46 -25.69
CA SER A 206 33.15 -41.79 -25.84
C SER A 206 32.52 -42.54 -24.64
N MET A 207 31.17 -42.55 -24.67
CA MET A 207 30.24 -43.70 -24.56
C MET A 207 29.67 -44.18 -23.21
N ALA A 208 28.33 -44.24 -23.23
CA ALA A 208 27.39 -45.17 -22.60
C ALA A 208 26.87 -44.90 -21.17
N GLY A 209 25.55 -44.65 -21.05
CA GLY A 209 24.79 -44.79 -19.81
C GLY A 209 23.50 -43.95 -19.73
N THR A 210 22.36 -44.59 -20.08
CA THR A 210 20.94 -44.38 -19.71
C THR A 210 20.47 -43.06 -19.04
N PRO A 211 19.35 -42.45 -19.47
CA PRO A 211 18.82 -41.24 -18.86
C PRO A 211 18.04 -41.56 -17.58
N ILE A 212 18.42 -40.94 -16.45
CA ILE A 212 17.56 -40.84 -15.27
C ILE A 212 16.99 -39.44 -15.27
N ALA A 213 15.68 -39.35 -15.46
CA ALA A 213 14.91 -38.12 -15.38
C ALA A 213 14.93 -37.59 -13.94
N THR A 214 15.67 -36.50 -13.70
CA THR A 214 15.54 -35.73 -12.47
C THR A 214 14.37 -34.77 -12.63
N THR A 215 13.19 -35.23 -12.21
CA THR A 215 12.04 -34.37 -11.98
C THR A 215 12.39 -33.36 -10.90
N ILE A 216 12.61 -32.11 -11.28
CA ILE A 216 12.59 -30.97 -10.36
C ILE A 216 11.13 -30.82 -9.91
N PRO A 217 10.78 -30.94 -8.63
CA PRO A 217 9.46 -30.54 -8.19
C PRO A 217 9.35 -29.02 -8.37
N ALA A 218 8.39 -28.60 -9.19
CA ALA A 218 7.98 -27.21 -9.28
C ALA A 218 7.67 -26.72 -7.86
N ALA A 219 8.37 -25.67 -7.42
CA ALA A 219 7.99 -24.93 -6.24
C ALA A 219 6.57 -24.42 -6.47
N THR A 220 5.60 -25.03 -5.81
CA THR A 220 4.26 -24.49 -5.66
C THR A 220 4.41 -23.15 -4.95
N ASP A 221 4.25 -22.07 -5.70
CA ASP A 221 4.13 -20.73 -5.16
C ASP A 221 2.90 -20.69 -4.24
N PRO A 222 3.07 -20.49 -2.92
CA PRO A 222 1.95 -20.43 -1.98
C PRO A 222 1.10 -19.15 -2.16
N TYR A 223 1.44 -18.27 -3.10
CA TYR A 223 0.72 -17.02 -3.37
C TYR A 223 -0.07 -17.01 -4.67
N SER A 224 -0.32 -18.16 -5.32
CA SER A 224 -1.34 -18.26 -6.37
C SER A 224 -2.75 -18.24 -5.76
N GLY A 225 -3.13 -17.11 -5.18
CA GLY A 225 -4.46 -16.81 -4.66
C GLY A 225 -4.97 -15.54 -5.32
N VAL A 226 -6.05 -15.70 -6.08
CA VAL A 226 -6.80 -14.66 -6.78
C VAL A 226 -7.15 -13.51 -5.82
N PHE A 227 -6.74 -12.29 -6.16
CA PHE A 227 -7.24 -11.07 -5.52
C PHE A 227 -8.45 -10.56 -6.32
N ILE A 228 -9.60 -10.48 -5.65
CA ILE A 228 -10.77 -9.68 -6.06
C ILE A 228 -10.69 -8.36 -5.30
#